data_AF-A0A1Y1RU61-F1
#
_entry.id   AF-A0A1Y1RU61-F1
#
_cell.length_a   1.000
_cell.length_b   1.000
_cell.length_c   1.000
_cell.angle_alpha   90.00
_cell.angle_beta   90.00
_cell.angle_gamma   90.00
#
_symmetry.space_group_name_H-M   'P 1'
#
loop_
_entity.id
_entity.type
_entity.pdbx_description
1 polymer ?
#
loop_
_entity_poly.entity_id
_entity_poly.type
_entity_poly.pdbx_seq_one_letter_code
_entity_poly.pdbx_strand_id
1 'polypeptide(L)'
;MSDEFDILQKELEAEAGGKILNNAMVRIQAGTTSPELSADLQGLLVLTAEKLLFKHYAQDNWFSGMFSTKNRRGREISQVIDFSDIVSFKRYVETSFFRRLFFRSEPFYSFEYRDKSNILRTIHLTISFCKTGEASFYDCLSTSLTRKTD
;
A
#
# COMPACT_ATOMS: atom_id res chain seq x y z
N MET A 1 -15.30 2.27 20.80
CA MET A 1 -15.07 2.31 19.34
C MET A 1 -14.06 3.39 18.92
N SER A 2 -13.94 4.53 19.62
CA SER A 2 -12.91 5.55 19.32
C SER A 2 -11.49 5.07 19.65
N ASP A 3 -11.34 4.43 20.81
CA ASP A 3 -10.01 4.18 21.38
C ASP A 3 -9.23 3.06 20.66
N GLU A 4 -9.93 2.07 20.11
CA GLU A 4 -9.30 0.97 19.34
C GLU A 4 -8.78 1.47 17.99
N PHE A 5 -9.49 2.40 17.35
CA PHE A 5 -9.05 3.00 16.09
C PHE A 5 -7.83 3.90 16.33
N ASP A 6 -7.83 4.67 17.42
CA ASP A 6 -6.69 5.50 17.80
C ASP A 6 -5.45 4.68 18.16
N ILE A 7 -5.62 3.52 18.81
CA ILE A 7 -4.52 2.59 19.11
C ILE A 7 -3.95 2.03 17.80
N LEU A 8 -4.80 1.53 16.91
CA LEU A 8 -4.37 1.00 15.62
C LEU A 8 -3.65 2.06 14.77
N GLN A 9 -4.18 3.29 14.73
CA GLN A 9 -3.55 4.38 14.01
C GLN A 9 -2.16 4.67 14.60
N LYS A 10 -2.01 4.71 15.93
CA LYS A 10 -0.70 4.91 16.58
C LYS A 10 0.27 3.76 16.31
N GLU A 11 -0.21 2.51 16.27
CA GLU A 11 0.62 1.36 15.92
C GLU A 11 1.13 1.47 14.47
N LEU A 12 0.25 1.81 13.54
CA LEU A 12 0.61 2.01 12.13
C LEU A 12 1.55 3.21 11.94
N GLU A 13 1.34 4.31 12.66
CA GLU A 13 2.23 5.48 12.66
C GLU A 13 3.60 5.15 13.23
N ALA A 14 3.66 4.37 14.32
CA ALA A 14 4.92 3.91 14.90
C ALA A 14 5.68 2.99 13.96
N GLU A 15 5.00 2.07 13.29
CA GLU A 15 5.59 1.11 12.36
C GLU A 15 6.03 1.75 11.03
N ALA A 16 5.23 2.68 10.50
CA ALA A 16 5.56 3.45 9.31
C ALA A 16 6.49 4.64 9.60
N GLY A 17 6.87 4.86 10.87
CA GLY A 17 7.83 5.87 11.30
C GLY A 17 7.35 7.32 11.12
N GLY A 18 6.05 7.58 11.17
CA GLY A 18 5.51 8.93 11.00
C GLY A 18 4.00 8.99 10.85
N LYS A 19 3.47 10.22 10.76
CA LYS A 19 2.04 10.46 10.61
C LYS A 19 1.51 9.89 9.28
N ILE A 20 0.36 9.23 9.34
CA ILE A 20 -0.34 8.72 8.14
C ILE A 20 -0.90 9.90 7.35
N LEU A 21 -0.49 10.02 6.08
CA LEU A 21 -1.00 11.01 5.14
C LEU A 21 -2.19 10.47 4.36
N ASN A 22 -2.13 9.20 3.97
CA ASN A 22 -3.22 8.54 3.26
C ASN A 22 -3.18 7.01 3.48
N ASN A 23 -4.28 6.34 3.19
CA ASN A 23 -4.34 4.88 3.20
C ASN A 23 -5.26 4.36 2.10
N ALA A 24 -4.97 3.15 1.64
CA ALA A 24 -5.75 2.46 0.63
C ALA A 24 -5.74 0.95 0.88
N MET A 25 -6.86 0.32 0.58
CA MET A 25 -6.93 -1.12 0.38
C MET A 25 -6.34 -1.44 -0.98
N VAL A 26 -5.41 -2.39 -1.01
CA VAL A 26 -4.73 -2.79 -2.24
C VAL A 26 -4.72 -4.30 -2.40
N ARG A 27 -4.57 -4.76 -3.64
CA ARG A 27 -4.28 -6.15 -3.97
C ARG A 27 -2.93 -6.22 -4.66
N ILE A 28 -2.04 -7.07 -4.15
CA ILE A 28 -0.77 -7.42 -4.78
C ILE A 28 -1.04 -8.34 -5.97
N GLN A 29 -0.43 -8.00 -7.10
CA GLN A 29 -0.63 -8.69 -8.37
C GLN A 29 0.55 -9.61 -8.70
N ALA A 30 0.34 -10.50 -9.66
CA ALA A 30 1.38 -11.34 -10.23
C ALA A 30 2.54 -10.50 -10.82
N GLY A 31 3.74 -11.06 -10.82
CA GLY A 31 4.97 -10.37 -11.25
C GLY A 31 5.70 -9.60 -10.14
N THR A 32 5.11 -9.52 -8.93
CA THR A 32 5.80 -9.03 -7.74
C THR A 32 6.99 -9.94 -7.40
N THR A 33 8.17 -9.37 -7.18
CA THR A 33 9.41 -10.10 -6.89
C THR A 33 9.90 -9.93 -5.44
N SER A 34 9.13 -9.22 -4.61
CA SER A 34 9.41 -9.13 -3.18
C SER A 34 9.20 -10.51 -2.52
N PRO A 35 10.18 -11.02 -1.75
CA PRO A 35 10.12 -12.37 -1.18
C PRO A 35 9.05 -12.52 -0.10
N GLU A 36 8.62 -11.42 0.51
CA GLU A 36 7.60 -11.42 1.56
C GLU A 36 6.17 -11.35 1.00
N LEU A 37 6.02 -10.97 -0.28
CA LEU A 37 4.73 -10.75 -0.92
C LEU A 37 4.47 -11.81 -1.99
N SER A 38 3.48 -12.65 -1.76
CA SER A 38 2.93 -13.50 -2.81
C SER A 38 1.96 -12.73 -3.70
N ALA A 39 1.81 -13.17 -4.96
CA ALA A 39 0.70 -12.73 -5.80
C ALA A 39 -0.64 -13.03 -5.10
N ASP A 40 -1.64 -12.17 -5.32
CA ASP A 40 -3.00 -12.25 -4.76
C ASP A 40 -3.20 -11.95 -3.27
N LEU A 41 -2.21 -11.33 -2.61
CA LEU A 41 -2.41 -10.78 -1.26
C LEU A 41 -3.25 -9.51 -1.29
N GLN A 42 -4.23 -9.40 -0.40
CA GLN A 42 -4.97 -8.14 -0.17
C GLN A 42 -4.49 -7.48 1.12
N GLY A 43 -4.26 -6.17 1.09
CA GLY A 43 -3.56 -5.46 2.15
C GLY A 43 -3.99 -4.01 2.35
N LEU A 44 -3.48 -3.41 3.43
CA LEU A 44 -3.56 -2.01 3.75
C LEU A 44 -2.25 -1.42 3.26
N LEU A 45 -2.33 -0.47 2.36
CA LEU A 45 -1.22 0.38 2.02
C LEU A 45 -1.37 1.69 2.80
N VAL A 46 -0.41 1.96 3.66
CA VAL A 46 -0.30 3.17 4.47
C VAL A 46 0.80 4.02 3.87
N LEU A 47 0.48 5.30 3.65
CA LEU A 47 1.38 6.30 3.10
C LEU A 47 1.74 7.30 4.20
N THR A 48 3.04 7.45 4.48
CA THR A 48 3.58 8.54 5.31
C THR A 48 4.37 9.53 4.45
N ALA A 49 5.02 10.50 5.09
CA ALA A 49 5.88 11.44 4.38
C ALA A 49 7.14 10.76 3.80
N GLU A 50 7.61 9.68 4.41
CA GLU A 50 8.91 9.07 4.11
C GLU A 50 8.81 7.61 3.64
N LYS A 51 7.69 6.93 3.94
CA LYS A 51 7.59 5.48 3.75
C LYS A 51 6.24 5.05 3.19
N LEU A 52 6.27 3.87 2.55
CA LEU A 52 5.11 3.03 2.33
C LEU A 52 5.16 1.85 3.30
N LEU A 53 4.04 1.59 3.95
CA LEU A 53 3.83 0.39 4.76
C LEU A 53 2.71 -0.42 4.12
N PHE A 54 3.00 -1.65 3.71
CA PHE A 54 2.02 -2.63 3.33
C PHE A 54 1.80 -3.61 4.49
N LYS A 55 0.55 -3.77 4.92
CA LYS A 55 0.14 -4.82 5.85
C LYS A 55 -0.87 -5.78 5.22
N HIS A 56 -0.69 -7.06 5.44
CA HIS A 56 -1.68 -8.09 5.17
C HIS A 56 -2.03 -8.86 6.44
N TYR A 57 -3.33 -9.03 6.69
CA TYR A 57 -3.88 -9.81 7.79
C TYR A 57 -4.56 -11.07 7.25
N ALA A 58 -4.16 -12.23 7.77
CA ALA A 58 -4.58 -13.54 7.27
C ALA A 58 -6.00 -14.00 7.69
N GLN A 59 -6.88 -13.13 8.21
CA GLN A 59 -8.22 -13.53 8.68
C GLN A 59 -9.35 -13.05 7.75
N ASP A 60 -10.40 -13.88 7.63
CA ASP A 60 -11.58 -13.71 6.76
C ASP A 60 -12.39 -12.41 7.00
N ASN A 61 -12.15 -11.71 8.10
CA ASN A 61 -12.64 -10.35 8.33
C ASN A 61 -11.46 -9.42 8.56
N TRP A 62 -10.87 -8.97 7.45
CA TRP A 62 -9.85 -7.93 7.36
C TRP A 62 -10.07 -6.75 8.33
N PHE A 63 -11.32 -6.26 8.39
CA PHE A 63 -11.71 -5.16 9.27
C PHE A 63 -11.63 -5.61 10.75
N SER A 64 -12.16 -6.78 11.09
CA SER A 64 -12.09 -7.32 12.46
C SER A 64 -10.68 -7.70 12.91
N GLY A 65 -9.81 -8.10 11.98
CA GLY A 65 -8.39 -8.41 12.25
C GLY A 65 -7.58 -7.17 12.65
N MET A 66 -7.94 -5.99 12.13
CA MET A 66 -7.39 -4.71 12.58
C MET A 66 -7.82 -4.34 14.02
N PHE A 67 -9.02 -4.74 14.46
CA PHE A 67 -9.55 -4.39 15.79
C PHE A 67 -9.36 -5.48 16.85
N SER A 68 -8.92 -6.69 16.47
CA SER A 68 -8.78 -7.81 17.38
C SER A 68 -7.31 -8.12 17.68
N THR A 69 -6.83 -7.64 18.82
CA THR A 69 -5.50 -8.00 19.36
C THR A 69 -5.41 -9.46 19.84
N LYS A 70 -6.52 -10.21 19.89
CA LYS A 70 -6.61 -11.48 20.63
C LYS A 70 -6.46 -12.76 19.82
N ASN A 71 -6.38 -12.74 18.50
CA ASN A 71 -6.23 -13.99 17.72
C ASN A 71 -5.43 -13.79 16.41
N ARG A 72 -4.12 -13.54 16.50
CA ARG A 72 -3.23 -13.48 15.32
C ARG A 72 -2.69 -14.88 14.95
N ARG A 73 -3.56 -15.82 14.56
CA ARG A 73 -3.17 -17.20 14.20
C ARG A 73 -2.83 -17.42 12.71
N GLY A 74 -2.51 -16.37 11.96
CA GLY A 74 -2.02 -16.47 10.58
C GLY A 74 -0.79 -15.59 10.38
N ARG A 75 -0.05 -15.82 9.28
CA ARG A 75 1.17 -15.06 8.96
C ARG A 75 0.79 -13.62 8.59
N GLU A 76 0.88 -12.71 9.55
CA GLU A 76 0.86 -11.26 9.30
C GLU A 76 2.07 -10.94 8.41
N ILE A 77 1.83 -10.25 7.31
CA ILE A 77 2.90 -9.77 6.42
C ILE A 77 2.95 -8.26 6.58
N SER A 78 4.12 -7.74 6.93
CA SER A 78 4.37 -6.32 7.01
C SER A 78 5.61 -5.99 6.21
N GLN A 79 5.44 -5.19 5.16
CA GLN A 79 6.51 -4.72 4.30
C GLN A 79 6.57 -3.20 4.38
N VAL A 80 7.68 -2.69 4.91
CA VAL A 80 8.00 -1.26 4.91
C VAL A 80 8.97 -0.98 3.76
N ILE A 81 8.75 0.10 3.02
CA ILE A 81 9.58 0.57 1.92
C ILE A 81 9.83 2.05 2.13
N ASP A 82 11.09 2.41 2.33
CA ASP A 82 11.49 3.80 2.41
C ASP A 82 11.47 4.44 1.01
N PHE A 83 11.00 5.68 0.90
CA PHE A 83 11.05 6.43 -0.35
C PHE A 83 12.48 6.68 -0.83
N SER A 84 13.46 6.61 0.08
CA SER A 84 14.88 6.59 -0.28
C SER A 84 15.20 5.48 -1.29
N ASP A 85 14.53 4.34 -1.18
CA ASP A 85 14.90 3.11 -1.85
C ASP A 85 14.09 2.86 -3.13
N ILE A 86 13.03 3.65 -3.35
CA ILE A 86 12.22 3.58 -4.57
C ILE A 86 13.01 4.18 -5.73
N VAL A 87 13.23 3.36 -6.75
CA VAL A 87 13.95 3.68 -7.98
C VAL A 87 12.99 4.16 -9.05
N SER A 88 11.84 3.50 -9.19
CA SER A 88 10.84 3.90 -10.16
C SER A 88 9.42 3.67 -9.65
N PHE A 89 8.52 4.56 -10.06
CA PHE A 89 7.11 4.50 -9.75
C PHE A 89 6.31 4.76 -11.03
N LYS A 90 5.43 3.82 -11.38
CA LYS A 90 4.57 3.93 -12.56
C LYS A 90 3.13 3.68 -12.19
N ARG A 91 2.24 4.53 -12.71
CA ARG A 91 0.79 4.38 -12.63
C ARG A 91 0.24 4.15 -14.04
N TYR A 92 -0.57 3.12 -14.16
CA TYR A 92 -1.24 2.73 -15.39
C TYR A 92 -2.74 2.86 -15.15
N VAL A 93 -3.35 3.84 -15.81
CA VAL A 93 -4.79 4.11 -15.74
C VAL A 93 -5.31 4.27 -17.15
N GLU A 94 -6.48 3.66 -17.42
CA GLU A 94 -7.18 3.87 -18.68
C GLU A 94 -7.76 5.29 -18.72
N THR A 95 -7.22 6.12 -19.61
CA THR A 95 -7.60 7.54 -19.72
C THR A 95 -8.78 7.75 -20.68
N SER A 96 -9.07 6.78 -21.56
CA SER A 96 -10.09 6.93 -22.58
C SER A 96 -11.51 6.92 -21.96
N PHE A 97 -12.32 7.93 -22.27
CA PHE A 97 -13.70 8.05 -21.74
C PHE A 97 -14.57 6.82 -22.05
N PHE A 98 -14.59 6.38 -23.31
CA PHE A 98 -15.36 5.21 -23.72
C PHE A 98 -14.85 3.92 -23.10
N ARG A 99 -13.52 3.74 -23.01
CA ARG A 99 -12.98 2.54 -22.37
C ARG A 99 -13.27 2.51 -20.88
N ARG A 100 -13.25 3.65 -20.16
CA ARG A 100 -13.67 3.70 -18.76
C ARG A 100 -15.13 3.27 -18.53
N LEU A 101 -16.01 3.56 -19.50
CA LEU A 101 -17.43 3.20 -19.42
C LEU A 101 -17.70 1.73 -19.73
N PHE A 102 -16.98 1.15 -20.71
CA PHE A 102 -17.22 -0.22 -21.18
C PHE A 102 -16.25 -1.27 -20.63
N PHE A 103 -15.10 -0.83 -20.15
CA PHE A 103 -14.04 -1.66 -19.58
C PHE A 103 -13.65 -1.09 -18.22
N ARG A 104 -14.05 -1.79 -17.16
CA ARG A 104 -13.76 -1.41 -15.78
C ARG A 104 -12.32 -1.82 -15.42
N SER A 105 -11.34 -1.26 -16.14
CA SER A 105 -9.92 -1.51 -15.86
C SER A 105 -9.55 -0.78 -14.57
N GLU A 106 -9.17 -1.55 -13.54
CA GLU A 106 -8.68 -0.98 -12.30
C GLU A 106 -7.32 -0.30 -12.50
N PRO A 107 -7.06 0.83 -11.82
CA PRO A 107 -5.73 1.43 -11.77
C PRO A 107 -4.67 0.46 -11.28
N PHE A 108 -3.58 0.36 -12.03
CA PHE A 108 -2.46 -0.53 -11.75
C PHE A 108 -1.20 0.28 -11.44
N TYR A 109 -0.46 -0.17 -10.44
CA TYR A 109 0.73 0.50 -9.93
C TYR A 109 1.91 -0.46 -9.95
N SER A 110 3.08 0.07 -10.31
CA SER A 110 4.35 -0.65 -10.29
C SER A 110 5.38 0.17 -9.53
N PHE A 111 5.95 -0.44 -8.49
CA PHE A 111 7.03 0.11 -7.69
C PHE A 111 8.29 -0.73 -7.91
N GLU A 112 9.37 -0.11 -8.34
CA GLU A 112 10.69 -0.72 -8.30
C GLU A 112 11.48 -0.08 -7.16
N TYR A 113 12.00 -0.90 -6.26
CA TYR A 113 12.75 -0.44 -5.09
C TYR A 113 13.95 -1.35 -4.81
N ARG A 114 14.93 -0.85 -4.06
CA ARG A 114 16.04 -1.68 -3.58
C ARG A 114 15.73 -2.19 -2.18
N ASP A 115 15.83 -3.50 -1.98
CA ASP A 115 15.70 -4.06 -0.64
C ASP A 115 16.95 -3.81 0.22
N LYS A 116 16.92 -4.26 1.49
CA LYS A 116 18.05 -4.13 2.42
C LYS A 116 19.32 -4.84 1.95
N SER A 117 19.20 -5.81 1.04
CA SER A 117 20.33 -6.49 0.39
C SER A 117 20.77 -5.78 -0.90
N ASN A 118 20.26 -4.58 -1.17
CA ASN A 118 20.51 -3.79 -2.37
C ASN A 118 20.08 -4.50 -3.67
N ILE A 119 19.16 -5.46 -3.57
CA ILE A 119 18.60 -6.17 -4.72
C ILE A 119 17.38 -5.40 -5.22
N LEU A 120 17.29 -5.22 -6.54
CA LEU A 120 16.12 -4.59 -7.16
C LEU A 120 14.90 -5.52 -7.07
N ARG A 121 13.82 -5.00 -6.47
CA ARG A 121 12.54 -5.66 -6.28
C ARG A 121 11.45 -4.87 -6.95
N THR A 122 10.41 -5.58 -7.40
CA THR A 122 9.22 -4.98 -8.01
C THR A 122 7.99 -5.38 -7.22
N ILE A 123 7.11 -4.42 -6.95
CA ILE A 123 5.77 -4.66 -6.42
C ILE A 123 4.75 -4.13 -7.41
N HIS A 124 3.81 -5.01 -7.75
CA HIS A 124 2.66 -4.68 -8.57
C HIS A 124 1.41 -4.69 -7.71
N LEU A 125 0.61 -3.63 -7.78
CA LEU A 125 -0.63 -3.55 -7.00
C LEU A 125 -1.75 -2.83 -7.73
N THR A 126 -2.98 -3.15 -7.35
CA THR A 126 -4.19 -2.39 -7.69
C THR A 126 -4.83 -1.83 -6.43
N ILE A 127 -5.48 -0.67 -6.53
CA ILE A 127 -6.22 -0.09 -5.41
C ILE A 127 -7.66 -0.60 -5.45
N SER A 128 -8.04 -1.39 -4.45
CA SER A 128 -9.39 -1.94 -4.32
C SER A 128 -10.35 -0.91 -3.70
N PHE A 129 -9.87 -0.11 -2.74
CA PHE A 129 -10.67 0.91 -2.09
C PHE A 129 -9.78 1.99 -1.47
N CYS A 130 -10.15 3.27 -1.64
CA CYS A 130 -9.49 4.37 -0.96
C CYS A 130 -10.55 5.43 -0.61
N LYS A 131 -10.61 5.84 0.66
CA LYS A 131 -11.62 6.80 1.14
C LYS A 131 -11.51 8.16 0.44
N THR A 132 -10.29 8.60 0.13
CA THR A 132 -10.02 9.87 -0.57
C THR A 132 -10.15 9.75 -2.08
N GLY A 133 -10.34 8.54 -2.60
CA GLY A 133 -10.34 8.24 -4.03
C GLY A 133 -8.94 7.98 -4.58
N GLU A 134 -8.86 7.15 -5.61
CA GLU A 134 -7.59 6.71 -6.19
C GLU A 134 -6.75 7.85 -6.75
N ALA A 135 -7.37 8.85 -7.39
CA ALA A 135 -6.64 10.01 -7.92
C ALA A 135 -5.98 10.83 -6.80
N SER A 136 -6.71 11.09 -5.70
CA SER A 136 -6.15 11.81 -4.55
C SER A 136 -5.06 11.01 -3.85
N PHE A 137 -5.18 9.67 -3.81
CA PHE A 137 -4.12 8.80 -3.32
C PHE A 137 -2.86 8.90 -4.18
N TYR A 138 -3.01 8.84 -5.50
CA TYR A 138 -1.89 9.02 -6.43
C TYR A 138 -1.21 10.37 -6.25
N ASP A 139 -1.97 11.46 -6.20
CA ASP A 139 -1.40 12.82 -6.07
C ASP A 139 -0.62 12.97 -4.76
N CYS A 140 -1.13 12.38 -3.67
CA CYS A 140 -0.44 12.36 -2.38
C CYS A 140 0.88 11.57 -2.48
N LEU A 141 0.83 10.37 -3.07
CA LEU A 141 1.99 9.51 -3.24
C LEU A 141 3.05 10.14 -4.16
N SER A 142 2.65 10.70 -5.30
CA SER A 142 3.56 11.35 -6.25
C SER A 142 4.23 12.57 -5.62
N THR A 143 3.48 13.35 -4.84
CA THR A 143 4.02 14.51 -4.11
C THR A 143 5.07 14.08 -3.10
N SER A 144 4.80 13.03 -2.31
CA SER A 144 5.77 12.51 -1.33
C SER A 144 7.04 11.97 -1.98
N LEU A 145 6.92 11.31 -3.15
CA LEU A 145 8.08 10.84 -3.91
C LEU A 145 8.90 11.99 -4.51
N THR A 146 8.26 13.08 -4.94
CA THR A 146 8.91 14.22 -5.61
C THR A 146 9.61 15.17 -4.63
N ARG A 147 9.08 15.34 -3.41
CA ARG A 147 9.72 16.17 -2.36
C ARG A 147 11.11 15.70 -1.94
N LYS A 148 11.55 14.53 -2.41
CA LYS A 148 12.88 13.96 -2.17
C LYS A 148 13.91 14.40 -3.23
N THR A 149 13.49 14.87 -4.40
CA THR A 149 14.42 15.27 -5.48
C THR A 149 14.92 16.72 -5.38
N ASP A 150 14.42 17.49 -4.41
CA ASP A 150 14.88 18.85 -4.07
C ASP A 150 15.76 18.84 -2.81
#